data_AF-A0A8H4LBF4-F1
#
_entry.id   AF-A0A8H4LBF4-F1
#
_cell.length_a   1.000
_cell.length_b   1.000
_cell.length_c   1.000
_cell.angle_alpha   90.00
_cell.angle_beta   90.00
_cell.angle_gamma   90.00
#
_symmetry.space_group_name_H-M   'P 1'
#
loop_
_entity.id
_entity.type
_entity.pdbx_description
1 polymer ?
#
loop_
_entity_poly.entity_id
_entity_poly.type
_entity_poly.pdbx_seq_one_letter_code
_entity_poly.pdbx_strand_id
1 'polypeptide(L)'
;MHFKFTVALLAATLAMTAESAPVSPNPSSSEVIGLVKRENLCGDSSFENQTSGASPRVVDCQQLNYNIRNGGTWFVGGSQRQLASYGDCAFGARVNAGPACWARWVGNQDIIDLINDSIARYGGNGLVGAKGEMKCNGGCTVDWGLY
;
A
#
# COMPACT_ATOMS: atom_id res chain seq x y z
N MET A 1 -64.44 5.14 -52.06
CA MET A 1 -63.47 4.03 -52.20
C MET A 1 -62.99 3.69 -50.80
N HIS A 2 -63.67 2.76 -50.11
CA HIS A 2 -63.29 1.34 -49.94
C HIS A 2 -62.02 1.13 -49.11
N PHE A 3 -62.26 0.83 -47.82
CA PHE A 3 -61.35 0.25 -46.83
C PHE A 3 -60.74 -1.07 -47.32
N LYS A 4 -59.45 -1.31 -47.02
CA LYS A 4 -58.91 -2.65 -46.78
C LYS A 4 -57.86 -2.59 -45.66
N PHE A 5 -58.29 -2.96 -44.46
CA PHE A 5 -57.40 -3.37 -43.37
C PHE A 5 -56.89 -4.78 -43.67
N THR A 6 -55.58 -4.97 -43.66
CA THR A 6 -54.99 -6.32 -43.61
C THR A 6 -54.13 -6.39 -42.36
N VAL A 7 -54.62 -7.16 -41.38
CA VAL A 7 -53.90 -7.47 -40.14
C VAL A 7 -52.91 -8.58 -40.45
N ALA A 8 -51.62 -8.31 -40.30
CA ALA A 8 -50.59 -9.35 -40.30
C ALA A 8 -50.21 -9.65 -38.85
N LEU A 9 -50.62 -10.83 -38.36
CA LEU A 9 -50.08 -11.42 -37.14
C LEU A 9 -48.60 -11.76 -37.37
N LEU A 10 -47.70 -11.15 -36.60
CA LEU A 10 -46.31 -11.59 -36.49
C LEU A 10 -46.11 -12.17 -35.08
N ALA A 11 -45.90 -13.48 -35.03
CA ALA A 11 -45.59 -14.22 -33.81
C ALA A 11 -44.19 -13.84 -33.32
N ALA A 12 -44.10 -13.35 -32.09
CA ALA A 12 -42.82 -13.07 -31.43
C ALA A 12 -42.27 -14.36 -30.81
N THR A 13 -41.20 -14.91 -31.39
CA THR A 13 -40.42 -16.00 -30.78
C THR A 13 -39.40 -15.40 -29.80
N LEU A 14 -39.58 -15.62 -28.49
CA LEU A 14 -38.55 -15.35 -27.50
C LEU A 14 -37.45 -16.41 -27.60
N ALA A 15 -36.32 -16.04 -28.22
CA ALA A 15 -35.08 -16.80 -28.10
C ALA A 15 -34.43 -16.45 -26.75
N MET A 16 -34.42 -17.39 -25.81
CA MET A 16 -33.62 -17.27 -24.59
C MET A 16 -32.15 -17.55 -24.95
N THR A 17 -31.35 -16.51 -25.09
CA THR A 17 -29.89 -16.64 -25.11
C THR A 17 -29.43 -16.86 -23.68
N ALA A 18 -28.98 -18.08 -23.37
CA ALA A 18 -28.29 -18.37 -22.13
C ALA A 18 -26.93 -17.64 -22.16
N GLU A 19 -26.81 -16.53 -21.47
CA GLU A 19 -25.53 -15.85 -21.27
C GLU A 19 -24.75 -16.64 -20.23
N SER A 20 -23.72 -17.36 -20.67
CA SER A 20 -22.76 -17.97 -19.75
C SER A 20 -22.09 -16.85 -18.95
N ALA A 21 -22.29 -16.84 -17.63
CA ALA A 21 -21.62 -15.91 -16.74
C ALA A 21 -20.09 -16.01 -16.94
N PRO A 22 -19.35 -14.89 -16.92
CA PRO A 22 -17.89 -14.93 -16.99
C PRO A 22 -17.38 -15.73 -15.78
N VAL A 23 -16.73 -16.86 -16.06
CA VAL A 23 -15.97 -17.61 -15.06
C VAL A 23 -14.83 -16.69 -14.62
N SER A 24 -14.92 -16.17 -13.40
CA SER A 24 -13.81 -15.48 -12.74
C SER A 24 -12.59 -16.41 -12.75
N PRO A 25 -11.45 -16.04 -13.35
CA PRO A 25 -10.25 -16.87 -13.26
C PRO A 25 -9.82 -16.91 -11.80
N ASN A 26 -10.03 -18.05 -11.16
CA ASN A 26 -9.50 -18.39 -9.85
C ASN A 26 -7.96 -18.43 -9.96
N PRO A 27 -7.22 -17.48 -9.35
CA PRO A 27 -5.76 -17.51 -9.44
C PRO A 27 -5.25 -18.50 -8.40
N SER A 28 -5.28 -19.79 -8.76
CA SER A 28 -4.73 -20.85 -7.93
C SER A 28 -3.90 -21.80 -8.78
N SER A 29 -2.74 -21.32 -9.25
CA SER A 29 -1.50 -22.11 -9.34
C SER A 29 -0.42 -21.36 -10.11
N SER A 30 0.53 -20.79 -9.36
CA SER A 30 1.97 -20.86 -9.62
C SER A 30 2.43 -20.85 -11.08
N GLU A 31 2.36 -19.69 -11.73
CA GLU A 31 3.44 -19.30 -12.63
C GLU A 31 4.64 -18.92 -11.75
N VAL A 32 5.83 -19.46 -12.03
CA VAL A 32 7.06 -19.07 -11.33
C VAL A 32 7.50 -17.69 -11.84
N ILE A 33 6.66 -16.69 -11.57
CA ILE A 33 7.02 -15.28 -11.50
C ILE A 33 7.76 -15.18 -10.18
N GLY A 34 9.08 -14.94 -10.22
CA GLY A 34 9.94 -14.97 -9.04
C GLY A 34 9.27 -14.32 -7.84
N LEU A 35 9.03 -15.12 -6.78
CA LEU A 35 8.34 -14.65 -5.59
C LEU A 35 9.12 -13.47 -5.01
N VAL A 36 8.58 -12.27 -5.17
CA VAL A 36 9.14 -11.06 -4.58
C VAL A 36 8.91 -11.13 -3.08
N LYS A 37 10.00 -11.20 -2.31
CA LYS A 37 9.93 -11.23 -0.86
C LYS A 37 9.46 -9.86 -0.36
N ARG A 38 8.21 -9.78 0.06
CA ARG A 38 7.68 -8.66 0.84
C ARG A 38 7.85 -8.99 2.30
N GLU A 39 8.65 -8.19 3.00
CA GLU A 39 8.82 -8.34 4.44
C GLU A 39 7.95 -7.32 5.16
N ASN A 40 6.97 -7.85 5.89
CA ASN A 40 6.13 -7.12 6.83
C ASN A 40 6.46 -7.70 8.21
N LEU A 41 7.32 -7.02 8.95
CA LEU A 41 7.90 -7.48 10.22
C LEU A 41 7.35 -6.72 11.42
N CYS A 42 6.51 -5.72 11.16
CA CYS A 42 5.82 -4.93 12.15
C CYS A 42 4.29 -5.06 11.97
N GLY A 43 3.55 -4.50 12.91
CA GLY A 43 2.11 -4.45 12.90
C GLY A 43 1.60 -3.03 12.78
N ASP A 44 0.41 -2.80 13.33
CA ASP A 44 -0.26 -1.50 13.29
C ASP A 44 0.61 -0.36 13.82
N SER A 45 0.37 0.83 13.24
CA SER A 45 1.08 2.06 13.58
C SER A 45 0.13 3.18 13.99
N SER A 46 0.60 4.04 14.89
CA SER A 46 0.06 5.38 15.07
C SER A 46 0.56 6.33 13.98
N PHE A 47 -0.11 7.47 13.80
CA PHE A 47 0.26 8.50 12.83
C PHE A 47 0.03 9.89 13.43
N GLU A 48 1.07 10.72 13.40
CA GLU A 48 1.02 12.13 13.75
C GLU A 48 1.48 12.97 12.55
N ASN A 49 0.67 13.95 12.16
CA ASN A 49 0.99 14.83 11.05
C ASN A 49 2.18 15.72 11.41
N GLN A 50 3.20 15.72 10.55
CA GLN A 50 4.38 16.59 10.64
C GLN A 50 4.59 17.38 9.33
N THR A 51 3.56 17.46 8.48
CA THR A 51 3.64 18.13 7.19
C THR A 51 3.86 19.63 7.38
N SER A 52 4.91 20.14 6.75
CA SER A 52 5.32 21.54 6.77
C SER A 52 5.83 21.97 5.40
N GLY A 53 6.19 23.25 5.23
CA GLY A 53 6.83 23.72 3.99
C GLY A 53 8.22 23.13 3.72
N ALA A 54 8.83 22.47 4.71
CA ALA A 54 10.11 21.77 4.57
C ALA A 54 9.95 20.25 4.36
N SER A 55 8.71 19.74 4.30
CA SER A 55 8.44 18.33 4.11
C SER A 55 8.76 17.87 2.68
N PRO A 56 9.03 16.56 2.48
CA PRO A 56 9.34 16.01 1.18
C PRO A 56 8.11 16.01 0.26
N ARG A 57 8.38 15.97 -1.04
CA ARG A 57 7.35 15.90 -2.07
C ARG A 57 6.74 14.49 -2.09
N VAL A 58 5.42 14.44 -2.18
CA VAL A 58 4.67 13.17 -2.30
C VAL A 58 5.20 12.32 -3.45
N VAL A 59 5.57 12.93 -4.58
CA VAL A 59 6.11 12.22 -5.75
C VAL A 59 7.45 11.54 -5.48
N ASP A 60 8.31 12.15 -4.66
CA ASP A 60 9.60 11.57 -4.28
C ASP A 60 9.39 10.39 -3.33
N CYS A 61 8.43 10.50 -2.40
CA CYS A 61 8.04 9.40 -1.52
C CYS A 61 7.39 8.22 -2.25
N GLN A 62 6.57 8.49 -3.29
CA GLN A 62 6.04 7.43 -4.16
C GLN A 62 7.16 6.72 -4.93
N GLN A 63 8.17 7.47 -5.37
CA GLN A 63 9.33 6.88 -6.04
C GLN A 63 10.21 6.08 -5.06
N LEU A 64 10.34 6.50 -3.81
CA LEU A 64 10.96 5.70 -2.75
C LEU A 64 10.25 4.35 -2.59
N ASN A 65 8.92 4.34 -2.48
CA ASN A 65 8.12 3.12 -2.43
C ASN A 65 8.40 2.20 -3.62
N TYR A 66 8.45 2.77 -4.83
CA TYR A 66 8.77 2.01 -6.03
C TYR A 66 10.16 1.38 -5.94
N ASN A 67 11.18 2.10 -5.44
CA ASN A 67 12.55 1.61 -5.38
C ASN A 67 12.71 0.40 -4.42
N ILE A 68 11.96 0.37 -3.32
CA ILE A 68 12.03 -0.70 -2.31
C ILE A 68 10.95 -1.78 -2.48
N ARG A 69 10.11 -1.72 -3.53
CA ARG A 69 8.99 -2.64 -3.75
C ARG A 69 9.40 -4.12 -3.87
N ASN A 70 10.64 -4.37 -4.29
CA ASN A 70 11.15 -5.72 -4.56
C ASN A 70 11.86 -6.36 -3.36
N GLY A 71 11.89 -5.70 -2.21
CA GLY A 71 12.48 -6.23 -0.98
C GLY A 71 13.34 -5.20 -0.25
N GLY A 72 13.83 -5.62 0.91
CA GLY A 72 14.65 -4.79 1.79
C GLY A 72 14.26 -5.07 3.24
N THR A 73 15.28 -5.16 4.09
CA THR A 73 15.11 -5.35 5.52
C THR A 73 16.18 -4.54 6.22
N TRP A 74 15.78 -3.70 7.16
CA TRP A 74 16.67 -2.78 7.83
C TRP A 74 16.74 -3.08 9.32
N PHE A 75 17.98 -3.17 9.82
CA PHE A 75 18.22 -3.25 11.25
C PHE A 75 18.05 -1.87 11.89
N VAL A 76 17.25 -1.79 12.94
CA VAL A 76 16.96 -0.56 13.68
C VAL A 76 17.69 -0.57 15.02
N GLY A 77 18.48 0.48 15.26
CA GLY A 77 19.21 0.67 16.52
C GLY A 77 18.42 1.49 17.55
N GLY A 78 19.02 1.75 18.71
CA GLY A 78 18.40 2.62 19.73
C GLY A 78 18.41 4.11 19.38
N SER A 79 19.25 4.54 18.44
CA SER A 79 19.28 5.91 17.91
C SER A 79 18.51 6.02 16.60
N GLN A 80 17.95 7.22 16.34
CA GLN A 80 17.30 7.53 15.06
C GLN A 80 18.31 7.40 13.93
N ARG A 81 17.93 6.66 12.89
CA ARG A 81 18.73 6.51 11.68
C ARG A 81 17.83 6.46 10.45
N GLN A 82 18.35 6.96 9.34
CA GLN A 82 17.72 6.79 8.04
C GLN A 82 17.82 5.33 7.60
N LEU A 83 16.71 4.78 7.11
CA LEU A 83 16.61 3.42 6.58
C LEU A 83 16.59 3.46 5.05
N ALA A 84 15.74 4.30 4.47
CA ALA A 84 15.55 4.41 3.04
C ALA A 84 15.34 5.88 2.64
N SER A 85 15.74 6.25 1.42
CA SER A 85 15.57 7.61 0.90
C SER A 85 15.59 7.66 -0.62
N TYR A 86 14.88 8.63 -1.18
CA TYR A 86 14.96 9.01 -2.59
C TYR A 86 14.52 10.47 -2.75
N GLY A 87 15.26 11.26 -3.53
CA GLY A 87 14.95 12.68 -3.72
C GLY A 87 15.01 13.44 -2.38
N ASP A 88 13.96 14.19 -2.07
CA ASP A 88 13.81 14.84 -0.77
C ASP A 88 13.19 13.92 0.31
N CYS A 89 12.64 12.75 -0.06
CA CYS A 89 11.97 11.85 0.85
C CYS A 89 12.92 10.91 1.59
N ALA A 90 12.88 10.92 2.92
CA ALA A 90 13.61 10.00 3.78
C ALA A 90 12.68 9.34 4.81
N PHE A 91 12.91 8.05 5.03
CA PHE A 91 12.28 7.29 6.11
C PHE A 91 13.35 6.89 7.13
N GLY A 92 13.13 7.23 8.39
CA GLY A 92 14.02 6.89 9.49
C GLY A 92 13.30 6.26 10.66
N ALA A 93 14.02 5.47 11.45
CA ALA A 93 13.46 4.82 12.62
C ALA A 93 14.48 4.66 13.75
N ARG A 94 13.96 4.46 14.96
CA ARG A 94 14.68 4.01 16.15
C ARG A 94 13.84 3.04 16.95
N VAL A 95 14.50 2.12 17.63
CA VAL A 95 13.87 1.26 18.62
C VAL A 95 13.64 2.05 19.90
N ASN A 96 12.40 2.11 20.33
CA ASN A 96 12.02 2.47 21.69
C ASN A 96 11.95 1.17 22.51
N ALA A 97 13.07 0.80 23.13
CA ALA A 97 13.26 -0.54 23.66
C ALA A 97 12.36 -0.84 24.86
N GLY A 98 11.33 -1.65 24.66
CA GLY A 98 10.65 -2.36 25.73
C GLY A 98 11.51 -3.51 26.28
N PRO A 99 11.26 -3.99 27.51
CA PRO A 99 12.07 -5.03 28.17
C PRO A 99 12.10 -6.37 27.43
N ALA A 100 11.15 -6.62 26.52
CA ALA A 100 11.07 -7.83 25.71
C ALA A 100 11.76 -7.70 24.33
N CYS A 101 12.37 -6.56 23.99
CA CYS A 101 12.84 -6.28 22.64
C CYS A 101 14.10 -7.08 22.23
N TRP A 102 13.91 -8.14 21.45
CA TRP A 102 15.00 -9.00 20.95
C TRP A 102 15.17 -9.04 19.42
N ALA A 103 14.19 -8.56 18.64
CA ALA A 103 14.27 -8.51 17.17
C ALA A 103 13.95 -7.11 16.62
N ARG A 104 14.89 -6.50 15.89
CA ARG A 104 14.85 -5.05 15.56
C ARG A 104 14.87 -4.80 14.05
N TRP A 105 14.02 -5.48 13.32
CA TRP A 105 13.99 -5.41 11.86
C TRP A 105 12.70 -4.75 11.38
N VAL A 106 12.85 -3.85 10.42
CA VAL A 106 11.76 -3.26 9.64
C VAL A 106 11.91 -3.75 8.22
N GLY A 107 10.85 -4.31 7.65
CA GLY A 107 10.82 -4.79 6.28
C GLY A 107 10.35 -3.72 5.30
N ASN A 108 10.47 -4.01 4.01
CA ASN A 108 10.12 -3.07 2.95
C ASN A 108 8.63 -2.80 2.87
N GLN A 109 7.80 -3.81 3.16
CA GLN A 109 6.35 -3.64 3.16
C GLN A 109 5.93 -2.71 4.30
N ASP A 110 6.57 -2.81 5.48
CA ASP A 110 6.34 -1.89 6.60
C ASP A 110 6.56 -0.42 6.18
N ILE A 111 7.70 -0.12 5.56
CA ILE A 111 8.03 1.26 5.10
C ILE A 111 7.04 1.72 4.03
N ILE A 112 6.72 0.87 3.05
CA ILE A 112 5.80 1.21 1.95
C ILE A 112 4.41 1.56 2.49
N ASP A 113 3.88 0.75 3.41
CA ASP A 113 2.55 0.95 3.99
C ASP A 113 2.49 2.23 4.81
N LEU A 114 3.51 2.50 5.64
CA LEU A 114 3.58 3.74 6.41
C LEU A 114 3.67 4.99 5.52
N ILE A 115 4.42 4.94 4.41
CA ILE A 115 4.49 6.05 3.45
C ILE A 115 3.14 6.26 2.75
N ASN A 116 2.52 5.18 2.26
CA ASN A 116 1.22 5.28 1.58
C ASN A 116 0.12 5.82 2.50
N ASP A 117 0.05 5.33 3.74
CA ASP A 117 -0.90 5.80 4.74
C ASP A 117 -0.64 7.26 5.12
N SER A 118 0.63 7.67 5.23
CA SER A 118 0.98 9.07 5.49
C SER A 118 0.55 10.00 4.35
N ILE A 119 0.75 9.58 3.09
CA ILE A 119 0.28 10.32 1.90
C ILE A 119 -1.25 10.40 1.90
N ALA A 120 -1.94 9.29 2.14
CA ALA A 120 -3.40 9.25 2.15
C ALA A 120 -4.00 10.16 3.24
N ARG A 121 -3.33 10.27 4.40
CA ARG A 121 -3.80 11.09 5.53
C ARG A 121 -3.42 12.57 5.41
N TYR A 122 -2.22 12.87 4.94
CA TYR A 122 -1.61 14.21 5.09
C TYR A 122 -1.04 14.81 3.80
N GLY A 123 -1.03 14.07 2.68
CA GLY A 123 -0.37 14.47 1.43
C GLY A 123 -1.14 15.45 0.53
N GLY A 124 -2.24 16.04 1.00
CA GLY A 124 -3.20 16.77 0.16
C GLY A 124 -2.65 18.01 -0.57
N ASN A 125 -1.55 18.58 -0.11
CA ASN A 125 -0.88 19.74 -0.73
C ASN A 125 0.36 19.36 -1.57
N GLY A 126 0.59 18.07 -1.82
CA GLY A 126 1.75 17.58 -2.56
C GLY A 126 3.04 17.45 -1.73
N LEU A 127 3.01 17.80 -0.44
CA LEU A 127 4.07 17.52 0.53
C LEU A 127 3.56 16.54 1.59
N VAL A 128 4.45 15.78 2.21
CA VAL A 128 4.04 14.85 3.27
C VAL A 128 5.12 14.73 4.34
N GLY A 129 4.76 15.00 5.59
CA GLY A 129 5.59 14.69 6.75
C GLY A 129 4.75 13.95 7.78
N ALA A 130 5.30 12.90 8.36
CA ALA A 130 4.59 12.12 9.37
C ALA A 130 5.58 11.45 10.32
N LYS A 131 5.11 11.12 11.52
CA LYS A 131 5.82 10.24 12.44
C LYS A 131 4.83 9.34 13.14
N GLY A 132 5.33 8.31 13.80
CA GLY A 132 4.48 7.42 14.57
C GLY A 132 5.29 6.38 15.34
N GLU A 133 4.54 5.47 15.91
CA GLU A 133 5.03 4.31 16.63
C GLU A 133 4.35 3.06 16.08
N MET A 134 5.13 2.03 15.77
CA MET A 134 4.64 0.71 15.37
C MET A 134 5.18 -0.39 16.30
N LYS A 135 4.39 -1.44 16.50
CA LYS A 135 4.85 -2.64 17.21
C LYS A 135 5.50 -3.58 16.22
N CYS A 136 6.72 -4.02 16.52
CA CYS A 136 7.46 -4.95 15.68
C CYS A 136 7.65 -6.29 16.37
N ASN A 137 7.99 -7.30 15.57
CA ASN A 137 8.31 -8.64 16.05
C ASN A 137 9.32 -8.62 17.20
N GLY A 138 9.25 -9.65 18.04
CA GLY A 138 10.13 -9.76 19.21
C GLY A 138 9.92 -8.67 20.25
N GLY A 139 8.70 -8.13 20.38
CA GLY A 139 8.29 -7.22 21.45
C GLY A 139 8.89 -5.82 21.39
N CYS A 140 9.46 -5.43 20.25
CA CYS A 140 10.03 -4.11 20.06
C CYS A 140 8.97 -3.08 19.70
N THR A 141 9.12 -1.89 20.25
CA THR A 141 8.38 -0.71 19.80
C THR A 141 9.34 0.12 18.94
N VAL A 142 8.91 0.53 17.75
CA VAL A 142 9.74 1.32 16.82
C VAL A 142 9.08 2.66 16.58
N ASP A 143 9.80 3.72 16.90
CA ASP A 143 9.43 5.07 16.51
C ASP A 143 9.97 5.32 15.10
N TRP A 144 9.15 5.90 14.22
CA TRP A 144 9.52 6.19 12.84
C TRP A 144 9.16 7.62 12.45
N GLY A 145 9.82 8.10 11.40
CA GLY A 145 9.56 9.40 10.80
C GLY A 145 9.74 9.38 9.29
N LEU A 146 8.85 10.09 8.60
CA LEU A 146 8.87 10.44 7.19
C LEU A 146 9.15 11.95 7.10
N TYR A 147 10.31 12.30 6.54
CA TYR A 147 10.85 13.66 6.54
C TYR A 147 11.70 13.95 5.31
#